data_AF-A0A7V5L4F6-F1
#
_entry.id   AF-A0A7V5L4F6-F1
#
_cell.length_a   1.000
_cell.length_b   1.000
_cell.length_c   1.000
_cell.angle_alpha   90.00
_cell.angle_beta   90.00
_cell.angle_gamma   90.00
#
_symmetry.space_group_name_H-M   'P 1'
#
loop_
_entity.id
_entity.type
_entity.pdbx_description
1 polymer ?
#
loop_
_entity_poly.entity_id
_entity_poly.type
_entity_poly.pdbx_seq_one_letter_code
_entity_poly.pdbx_strand_id
1 'polypeptide(L)'
;KVSGWDDPRLPTIAGYKRRGYTPESILNFCDGIGIAKANSMVDVAQLEFAIRNDVNTKVPRGLAELDPLKVTITNYEGSEEIDAPYYPHDVPKEGSRKIPFSNEIYIEQDDFNENPPKGYYRLTPEQPVRLRHAYIITCKEVIKDAEGNVLEIKAEYHPDSKSGEDTSGIKVKSAIQWVDAKEAKKVEVRVYDRLFKDEAPEGLEDLNPNSLEIIENALIEPAVISEKPDERFQFERQGYFYADPVDYTDEKPVFNKIVGLKDSWGKKKKVQKAVPKVVEKKVQIDGEVAPMTEAEQALFDKYTNELKLNSEVANTLARDAQLSAFYEEALAEVNTPVTLANMVSNEVARELKEKELSELKFSPQQVAELVQMVDDETISTKIAKQVFEEMVKNGDKPKQIVESKGLVQISDPAVIAPIIDEVMAKNPENVEKFRAGNTKLLGFFVGQVLKATQGKGNPKVVNSLVAEKLKS
;
A
#
# COMPACT_ATOMS: atom_id res chain seq x y z
N LYS A 1 4.15 27.86 6.86
CA LYS A 1 3.85 28.97 5.92
C LYS A 1 4.14 28.46 4.51
N VAL A 2 3.29 28.78 3.53
CA VAL A 2 3.29 28.23 2.16
C VAL A 2 3.71 29.30 1.14
N SER A 3 4.16 28.91 -0.04
CA SER A 3 4.68 29.83 -1.08
C SER A 3 3.62 30.57 -1.88
N GLY A 4 2.39 30.03 -1.93
CA GLY A 4 1.29 30.57 -2.72
C GLY A 4 0.07 29.65 -2.71
N TRP A 5 -0.99 30.01 -3.44
CA TRP A 5 -2.22 29.19 -3.55
C TRP A 5 -2.03 27.89 -4.34
N ASP A 6 -0.98 27.83 -5.15
CA ASP A 6 -0.55 26.68 -5.95
C ASP A 6 0.58 25.89 -5.27
N ASP A 7 0.95 26.20 -4.02
CA ASP A 7 1.95 25.44 -3.28
C ASP A 7 1.54 23.94 -3.22
N PRO A 8 2.41 23.00 -3.62
CA PRO A 8 2.10 21.57 -3.65
C PRO A 8 1.67 20.95 -2.30
N ARG A 9 1.91 21.63 -1.17
CA ARG A 9 1.46 21.20 0.15
C ARG A 9 0.01 21.55 0.44
N LEU A 10 -0.58 22.49 -0.31
CA LEU A 10 -1.96 22.92 -0.09
C LEU A 10 -2.96 21.95 -0.72
N PRO A 11 -4.11 21.71 -0.06
CA PRO A 11 -5.19 20.89 -0.60
C PRO A 11 -6.05 21.66 -1.63
N THR A 12 -5.44 22.54 -2.43
CA THR A 12 -6.11 23.26 -3.51
C THR A 12 -5.95 22.49 -4.82
N ILE A 13 -6.87 22.66 -5.77
CA ILE A 13 -6.73 22.05 -7.10
C ILE A 13 -5.45 22.55 -7.80
N ALA A 14 -5.08 23.82 -7.61
CA ALA A 14 -3.83 24.38 -8.11
C ALA A 14 -2.60 23.70 -7.48
N GLY A 15 -2.60 23.51 -6.16
CA GLY A 15 -1.56 22.82 -5.41
C GLY A 15 -1.40 21.37 -5.83
N TYR A 16 -2.50 20.61 -5.91
CA TYR A 16 -2.47 19.22 -6.40
C TYR A 16 -1.97 19.12 -7.84
N LYS A 17 -2.40 20.03 -8.73
CA LYS A 17 -1.92 20.07 -10.11
C LYS A 17 -0.41 20.31 -10.16
N ARG A 18 0.12 21.29 -9.41
CA ARG A 18 1.56 21.58 -9.35
C ARG A 18 2.35 20.47 -8.68
N ARG A 19 1.78 19.79 -7.67
CA ARG A 19 2.36 18.59 -7.05
C ARG A 19 2.52 17.45 -8.05
N GLY A 20 1.71 17.42 -9.11
CA GLY A 20 1.76 16.43 -10.18
C GLY A 20 0.59 15.45 -10.17
N TYR A 21 -0.45 15.68 -9.36
CA TYR A 21 -1.69 14.92 -9.46
C TYR A 21 -2.33 15.11 -10.84
N THR A 22 -2.95 14.04 -11.35
CA THR A 22 -3.67 14.05 -12.62
C THR A 22 -5.15 14.33 -12.39
N PRO A 23 -5.86 14.93 -13.36
CA PRO A 23 -7.32 15.06 -13.28
C PRO A 23 -8.00 13.71 -13.00
N GLU A 24 -7.55 12.65 -13.65
CA GLU A 24 -8.07 11.29 -13.49
C GLU A 24 -7.87 10.77 -12.07
N SER A 25 -6.72 11.03 -11.43
CA SER A 25 -6.49 10.61 -10.04
C SER A 25 -7.45 11.25 -9.05
N ILE A 26 -7.80 12.53 -9.26
CA ILE A 26 -8.74 13.25 -8.40
C ILE A 26 -10.16 12.75 -8.62
N LEU A 27 -10.56 12.53 -9.88
CA LEU A 27 -11.87 11.96 -10.21
C LEU A 27 -12.02 10.53 -9.64
N ASN A 28 -11.01 9.68 -9.83
CA ASN A 28 -11.00 8.33 -9.28
C ASN A 28 -11.05 8.32 -7.74
N PHE A 29 -10.42 9.31 -7.08
CA PHE A 29 -10.53 9.48 -5.63
C PHE A 29 -11.97 9.84 -5.23
N CYS A 30 -12.58 10.84 -5.88
CA CYS A 30 -13.97 11.24 -5.63
C CYS A 30 -14.96 10.08 -5.84
N ASP A 31 -14.79 9.31 -6.92
CA ASP A 31 -15.62 8.14 -7.20
C ASP A 31 -15.42 7.03 -6.14
N GLY A 32 -14.18 6.86 -5.67
CA GLY A 32 -13.83 5.85 -4.67
C GLY A 32 -14.40 6.12 -3.27
N ILE A 33 -14.47 7.38 -2.85
CA ILE A 33 -15.04 7.77 -1.55
C ILE A 33 -16.58 7.78 -1.57
N GLY A 34 -17.17 7.93 -2.76
CA GLY A 34 -18.61 7.98 -2.96
C GLY A 34 -19.26 9.28 -2.46
N ILE A 35 -20.59 9.33 -2.57
CA ILE A 35 -21.39 10.49 -2.15
C ILE A 35 -22.34 10.03 -1.04
N ALA A 36 -22.19 10.61 0.14
CA ALA A 36 -23.04 10.34 1.30
C ALA A 36 -23.48 11.64 1.98
N LYS A 37 -24.62 11.59 2.68
CA LYS A 37 -25.13 12.72 3.48
C LYS A 37 -24.49 12.81 4.88
N ALA A 38 -23.81 11.75 5.31
CA ALA A 38 -23.11 11.72 6.59
C ALA A 38 -21.72 12.35 6.44
N ASN A 39 -21.34 13.19 7.39
CA ASN A 39 -19.98 13.72 7.46
C ASN A 39 -19.02 12.58 7.80
N SER A 40 -17.93 12.47 7.04
CA SER A 40 -16.83 11.55 7.32
C SER A 40 -15.50 12.23 6.97
N MET A 41 -14.44 11.78 7.64
CA MET A 41 -13.08 12.15 7.29
C MET A 41 -12.47 11.04 6.45
N VAL A 42 -11.90 11.40 5.30
CA VAL A 42 -11.23 10.44 4.43
C VAL A 42 -9.74 10.50 4.70
N ASP A 43 -9.13 9.34 4.94
CA ASP A 43 -7.67 9.23 5.06
C ASP A 43 -7.00 9.65 3.73
N VAL A 44 -6.04 10.58 3.82
CA VAL A 44 -5.21 11.04 2.70
C VAL A 44 -4.53 9.88 1.96
N ALA A 45 -4.30 8.75 2.63
CA ALA A 45 -3.78 7.54 2.00
C ALA A 45 -4.64 7.03 0.83
N GLN A 46 -5.96 7.28 0.84
CA GLN A 46 -6.86 6.95 -0.28
C GLN A 46 -6.60 7.86 -1.48
N LEU A 47 -6.36 9.15 -1.26
CA LEU A 47 -5.99 10.09 -2.31
C LEU A 47 -4.62 9.73 -2.92
N GLU A 48 -3.65 9.42 -2.07
CA GLU A 48 -2.34 8.93 -2.51
C GLU A 48 -2.44 7.60 -3.27
N PHE A 49 -3.36 6.73 -2.88
CA PHE A 49 -3.64 5.48 -3.60
C PHE A 49 -4.17 5.76 -5.00
N ALA A 50 -5.14 6.69 -5.14
CA ALA A 50 -5.72 7.05 -6.43
C ALA A 50 -4.64 7.57 -7.41
N ILE A 51 -3.76 8.47 -6.97
CA ILE A 51 -2.67 8.95 -7.82
C ILE A 51 -1.65 7.86 -8.14
N ARG A 52 -1.21 7.05 -7.17
CA ARG A 52 -0.28 5.93 -7.42
C ARG A 52 -0.85 4.98 -8.48
N ASN A 53 -2.12 4.61 -8.34
CA ASN A 53 -2.78 3.71 -9.28
C ASN A 53 -2.88 4.33 -10.68
N ASP A 54 -3.19 5.62 -10.77
CA ASP A 54 -3.31 6.33 -12.04
C ASP A 54 -2.00 6.42 -12.81
N VAL A 55 -0.90 6.83 -12.14
CA VAL A 55 0.38 7.04 -12.83
C VAL A 55 1.18 5.76 -13.05
N ASN A 56 0.94 4.69 -12.28
CA ASN A 56 1.73 3.45 -12.36
C ASN A 56 1.78 2.85 -13.76
N THR A 57 0.70 2.91 -14.54
CA THR A 57 0.66 2.36 -15.90
C THR A 57 0.94 3.39 -16.99
N LYS A 58 1.10 4.66 -16.62
CA LYS A 58 1.22 5.77 -17.58
C LYS A 58 2.64 6.27 -17.72
N VAL A 59 3.41 6.36 -16.64
CA VAL A 59 4.67 7.12 -16.66
C VAL A 59 5.90 6.23 -16.91
N PRO A 60 6.92 6.75 -17.63
CA PRO A 60 8.19 6.06 -17.80
C PRO A 60 8.95 5.92 -16.47
N ARG A 61 9.83 4.92 -16.40
CA ARG A 61 10.73 4.67 -15.28
C ARG A 61 12.09 5.29 -15.58
N GLY A 62 12.68 5.90 -14.56
CA GLY A 62 14.05 6.41 -14.61
C GLY A 62 14.82 6.08 -13.33
N LEU A 63 16.13 6.23 -13.38
CA LEU A 63 17.00 6.09 -12.21
C LEU A 63 17.34 7.47 -11.63
N ALA A 64 17.30 7.56 -10.30
CA ALA A 64 17.62 8.75 -9.54
C ALA A 64 18.14 8.38 -8.14
N GLU A 65 19.17 9.08 -7.70
CA GLU A 65 19.70 9.03 -6.34
C GLU A 65 19.42 10.37 -5.64
N LEU A 66 18.64 10.33 -4.57
CA LEU A 66 18.28 11.52 -3.79
C LEU A 66 19.35 11.83 -2.74
N ASP A 67 19.95 10.81 -2.13
CA ASP A 67 21.06 10.93 -1.19
C ASP A 67 22.28 10.14 -1.72
N PRO A 68 23.04 10.73 -2.67
CA PRO A 68 24.03 9.99 -3.46
C PRO A 68 25.28 9.62 -2.67
N LEU A 69 25.53 8.32 -2.55
CA LEU A 69 26.75 7.70 -2.04
C LEU A 69 27.65 7.23 -3.19
N LYS A 70 28.90 7.71 -3.20
CA LYS A 70 29.86 7.36 -4.24
C LYS A 70 30.28 5.89 -4.17
N VAL A 71 30.35 5.24 -5.32
CA VAL A 71 30.95 3.91 -5.47
C VAL A 71 31.97 3.93 -6.63
N THR A 72 33.18 3.46 -6.37
CA THR A 72 34.18 3.19 -7.42
C THR A 72 34.32 1.69 -7.64
N ILE A 73 34.05 1.24 -8.86
CA ILE A 73 34.22 -0.14 -9.31
C ILE A 73 35.67 -0.33 -9.76
N THR A 74 36.49 -0.96 -8.92
CA THR A 74 37.95 -0.98 -9.07
C THR A 74 38.46 -1.88 -10.19
N ASN A 75 37.67 -2.87 -10.61
CA ASN A 75 38.02 -3.82 -11.66
C ASN A 75 37.26 -3.57 -12.99
N TYR A 76 36.59 -2.42 -13.15
CA TYR A 76 35.96 -2.03 -14.41
C TYR A 76 36.77 -0.92 -15.08
N GLU A 77 37.16 -1.14 -16.33
CA GLU A 77 37.86 -0.15 -17.15
C GLU A 77 36.97 0.23 -18.33
N GLY A 78 36.69 1.53 -18.49
CA GLY A 78 35.94 2.07 -19.63
C GLY A 78 34.55 2.60 -19.30
N SER A 79 33.70 2.63 -20.33
CA SER A 79 32.33 3.09 -20.25
C SER A 79 31.49 2.38 -21.30
N GLU A 80 30.23 2.08 -20.98
CA GLU A 80 29.26 1.53 -21.92
C GLU A 80 27.89 2.18 -21.76
N GLU A 81 27.00 1.88 -22.70
CA GLU A 81 25.58 2.24 -22.64
C GLU A 81 24.74 0.97 -22.48
N ILE A 82 23.95 0.91 -21.40
CA ILE A 82 23.08 -0.21 -21.07
C ILE A 82 21.68 0.07 -21.58
N ASP A 83 21.13 -0.83 -22.40
CA ASP A 83 19.73 -0.78 -22.81
C ASP A 83 18.80 -1.08 -21.63
N ALA A 84 17.88 -0.17 -21.35
CA ALA A 84 16.87 -0.36 -20.33
C ALA A 84 15.49 0.09 -20.83
N PRO A 85 14.42 -0.69 -20.58
CA PRO A 85 13.08 -0.28 -20.95
C PRO A 85 12.59 0.86 -20.04
N TYR A 86 11.85 1.80 -20.60
CA TYR A 86 11.12 2.82 -19.82
C TYR A 86 9.94 2.21 -19.07
N TYR A 87 9.33 1.15 -19.59
CA TYR A 87 8.12 0.57 -19.05
C TYR A 87 8.36 -0.89 -18.64
N PRO A 88 7.80 -1.34 -17.50
CA PRO A 88 7.87 -2.74 -17.13
C PRO A 88 6.95 -3.58 -18.05
N HIS A 89 7.22 -4.88 -18.11
CA HIS A 89 6.53 -5.82 -19.01
C HIS A 89 5.00 -5.90 -18.85
N ASP A 90 4.44 -5.48 -17.72
CA ASP A 90 3.01 -5.45 -17.43
C ASP A 90 2.32 -4.16 -17.88
N VAL A 91 3.07 -3.17 -18.37
CA VAL A 91 2.55 -1.93 -18.92
C VAL A 91 2.53 -2.02 -20.45
N PRO A 92 1.37 -1.80 -21.12
CA PRO A 92 1.24 -1.91 -22.56
C PRO A 92 1.78 -0.67 -23.29
N LYS A 93 3.03 -0.29 -22.99
CA LYS A 93 3.76 0.80 -23.63
C LYS A 93 5.17 0.32 -23.96
N GLU A 94 5.63 0.67 -25.14
CA GLU A 94 6.99 0.41 -25.59
C GLU A 94 7.88 1.64 -25.36
N GLY A 95 9.18 1.41 -25.33
CA GLY A 95 10.18 2.46 -25.20
C GLY A 95 11.37 1.99 -24.37
N SER A 96 12.56 2.35 -24.82
CA SER A 96 13.82 2.08 -24.14
C SER A 96 14.72 3.30 -24.17
N ARG A 97 15.75 3.27 -23.33
CA ARG A 97 16.80 4.28 -23.26
C ARG A 97 18.15 3.63 -23.05
N LYS A 98 19.19 4.41 -23.27
CA LYS A 98 20.57 4.07 -22.96
C LYS A 98 20.96 4.68 -21.60
N ILE A 99 21.34 3.83 -20.66
CA ILE A 99 21.85 4.26 -19.35
C ILE A 99 23.38 4.20 -19.42
N PRO A 100 24.10 5.32 -19.26
CA PRO A 100 25.56 5.29 -19.20
C PRO A 100 26.01 4.50 -17.97
N PHE A 101 27.07 3.72 -18.12
CA PHE A 101 27.72 2.98 -17.05
C PHE A 101 29.24 3.14 -17.16
N SER A 102 29.89 3.44 -16.05
CA SER A 102 31.35 3.52 -15.95
C SER A 102 31.83 2.97 -14.60
N ASN A 103 33.12 3.14 -14.33
CA ASN A 103 33.73 2.72 -13.07
C ASN A 103 33.39 3.61 -11.87
N GLU A 104 32.76 4.77 -12.08
CA GLU A 104 32.29 5.64 -10.98
C GLU A 104 30.78 5.82 -11.08
N ILE A 105 30.07 5.42 -10.02
CA ILE A 105 28.61 5.53 -9.93
C ILE A 105 28.20 6.13 -8.58
N TYR A 106 26.95 6.53 -8.46
CA TYR A 106 26.29 6.82 -7.20
C TYR A 106 25.15 5.83 -6.95
N ILE A 107 24.95 5.48 -5.68
CA ILE A 107 23.78 4.73 -5.17
C ILE A 107 23.16 5.54 -4.01
N GLU A 108 21.99 5.17 -3.52
CA GLU A 108 21.49 5.79 -2.28
C GLU A 108 22.36 5.45 -1.06
N GLN A 109 22.56 6.42 -0.18
CA GLN A 109 23.20 6.23 1.13
C GLN A 109 22.56 5.09 1.93
N ASP A 110 21.22 5.01 1.90
CA ASP A 110 20.40 4.00 2.56
C ASP A 110 20.48 2.59 1.93
N ASP A 111 21.19 2.44 0.80
CA ASP A 111 21.41 1.18 0.12
C ASP A 111 22.72 0.48 0.49
N PHE A 112 23.53 1.09 1.35
CA PHE A 112 24.67 0.47 2.01
C PHE A 112 24.50 0.41 3.54
N ASN A 113 24.85 -0.73 4.15
CA ASN A 113 24.87 -0.84 5.60
C ASN A 113 25.93 -1.86 6.07
N GLU A 114 26.85 -1.42 6.94
CA GLU A 114 27.88 -2.29 7.53
C GLU A 114 27.32 -3.25 8.57
N ASN A 115 26.30 -2.84 9.30
CA ASN A 115 25.67 -3.59 10.39
C ASN A 115 24.17 -3.73 10.13
N PRO A 116 23.79 -4.46 9.06
CA PRO A 116 22.42 -4.47 8.58
C PRO A 116 21.46 -5.12 9.57
N PRO A 117 20.22 -4.60 9.72
CA PRO A 117 19.17 -5.31 10.43
C PRO A 117 18.76 -6.57 9.67
N LYS A 118 18.15 -7.54 10.37
CA LYS A 118 17.60 -8.75 9.73
C LYS A 118 16.59 -8.37 8.63
N GLY A 119 16.73 -8.97 7.46
CA GLY A 119 15.86 -8.70 6.30
C GLY A 119 16.36 -7.58 5.37
N TYR A 120 17.53 -7.02 5.64
CA TYR A 120 18.21 -6.11 4.73
C TYR A 120 18.88 -6.89 3.58
N TYR A 121 18.50 -6.57 2.34
CA TYR A 121 18.91 -7.33 1.15
C TYR A 121 19.78 -6.56 0.16
N ARG A 122 20.24 -5.38 0.56
CA ARG A 122 21.01 -4.44 -0.26
C ARG A 122 22.51 -4.60 0.00
N LEU A 123 23.35 -3.65 -0.42
CA LEU A 123 24.80 -3.78 -0.33
C LEU A 123 25.27 -3.76 1.14
N THR A 124 26.17 -4.68 1.47
CA THR A 124 26.88 -4.71 2.77
C THR A 124 28.33 -5.14 2.50
N PRO A 125 29.24 -5.07 3.48
CA PRO A 125 30.60 -5.59 3.32
C PRO A 125 30.67 -7.06 2.87
N GLU A 126 29.68 -7.89 3.25
CA GLU A 126 29.67 -9.34 2.97
C GLU A 126 28.62 -9.77 1.94
N GLN A 127 27.68 -8.89 1.60
CA GLN A 127 26.53 -9.20 0.74
C GLN A 127 26.61 -8.43 -0.57
N PRO A 128 26.69 -9.11 -1.73
CA PRO A 128 26.62 -8.44 -3.03
C PRO A 128 25.21 -7.94 -3.33
N VAL A 129 25.12 -6.98 -4.26
CA VAL A 129 23.84 -6.44 -4.72
C VAL A 129 23.84 -6.31 -6.24
N ARG A 130 22.67 -6.43 -6.86
CA ARG A 130 22.51 -6.10 -8.29
C ARG A 130 22.26 -4.61 -8.46
N LEU A 131 23.03 -4.00 -9.35
CA LEU A 131 22.72 -2.70 -9.92
C LEU A 131 21.60 -2.88 -10.96
N ARG A 132 20.52 -2.13 -10.83
CA ARG A 132 19.34 -2.22 -11.70
C ARG A 132 19.76 -2.12 -13.17
N HIS A 133 19.29 -3.04 -14.02
CA HIS A 133 19.64 -3.16 -15.45
C HIS A 133 21.11 -3.49 -15.76
N ALA A 134 22.00 -3.48 -14.77
CA ALA A 134 23.45 -3.62 -14.96
C ALA A 134 23.99 -4.89 -14.26
N TYR A 135 25.16 -4.79 -13.66
CA TYR A 135 25.93 -5.88 -13.08
C TYR A 135 25.64 -6.09 -11.58
N ILE A 136 26.10 -7.21 -11.04
CA ILE A 136 26.24 -7.42 -9.60
C ILE A 136 27.58 -6.81 -9.15
N ILE A 137 27.56 -6.13 -8.01
CA ILE A 137 28.77 -5.59 -7.35
C ILE A 137 28.94 -6.17 -5.93
N THR A 138 30.19 -6.24 -5.49
CA THR A 138 30.60 -6.64 -4.13
C THR A 138 31.45 -5.55 -3.51
N CYS A 139 31.12 -5.12 -2.29
CA CYS A 139 31.93 -4.19 -1.51
C CYS A 139 33.30 -4.79 -1.17
N LYS A 140 34.36 -3.99 -1.29
CA LYS A 140 35.75 -4.37 -0.95
C LYS A 140 36.34 -3.47 0.12
N GLU A 141 36.06 -2.18 0.04
CA GLU A 141 36.56 -1.20 1.00
C GLU A 141 35.49 -0.13 1.25
N VAL A 142 35.43 0.35 2.49
CA VAL A 142 34.53 1.42 2.92
C VAL A 142 35.40 2.58 3.37
N ILE A 143 35.32 3.71 2.65
CA ILE A 143 36.03 4.93 2.97
C ILE A 143 35.10 5.81 3.80
N LYS A 144 35.60 6.28 4.94
CA LYS A 144 34.85 7.07 5.90
C LYS A 144 35.52 8.40 6.18
N ASP A 145 34.73 9.38 6.60
CA ASP A 145 35.24 10.64 7.15
C ASP A 145 35.75 10.46 8.60
N ALA A 146 36.19 11.57 9.19
CA ALA A 146 36.68 11.60 10.58
C ALA A 146 35.58 11.32 11.63
N GLU A 147 34.31 11.50 11.27
CA GLU A 147 33.15 11.27 12.15
C GLU A 147 32.59 9.85 12.01
N GLY A 148 33.10 9.08 11.03
CA GLY A 148 32.70 7.70 10.76
C GLY A 148 31.57 7.57 9.73
N ASN A 149 31.18 8.65 9.06
CA ASN A 149 30.20 8.60 7.99
C ASN A 149 30.82 7.99 6.73
N VAL A 150 30.08 7.14 6.03
CA VAL A 150 30.53 6.51 4.79
C VAL A 150 30.52 7.54 3.66
N LEU A 151 31.69 7.81 3.09
CA LEU A 151 31.89 8.76 1.98
C LEU A 151 31.92 8.06 0.62
N GLU A 152 32.54 6.88 0.57
CA GLU A 152 32.76 6.16 -0.67
C GLU A 152 32.91 4.65 -0.41
N ILE A 153 32.43 3.85 -1.35
CA ILE A 153 32.64 2.41 -1.38
C ILE A 153 33.55 2.06 -2.54
N LYS A 154 34.63 1.31 -2.30
CA LYS A 154 35.32 0.59 -3.36
C LYS A 154 34.66 -0.77 -3.53
N ALA A 155 34.21 -1.06 -4.73
CA ALA A 155 33.54 -2.31 -5.07
C ALA A 155 34.21 -2.99 -6.26
N GLU A 156 33.96 -4.28 -6.43
CA GLU A 156 34.23 -4.98 -7.68
C GLU A 156 32.92 -5.41 -8.33
N TYR A 157 32.84 -5.33 -9.65
CA TYR A 157 31.74 -5.91 -10.41
C TYR A 157 32.07 -7.33 -10.88
N HIS A 158 31.02 -8.08 -11.19
CA HIS A 158 31.12 -9.43 -11.76
C HIS A 158 30.81 -9.37 -13.27
N PRO A 159 31.78 -9.58 -14.18
CA PRO A 159 31.58 -9.40 -15.63
C PRO A 159 30.43 -10.23 -16.22
N ASP A 160 30.29 -11.46 -15.77
CA ASP A 160 29.28 -12.41 -16.27
C ASP A 160 27.90 -12.23 -15.62
N SER A 161 27.65 -11.12 -14.91
CA SER A 161 26.44 -10.90 -14.11
C SER A 161 25.45 -9.87 -14.69
N LYS A 162 25.68 -9.41 -15.92
CA LYS A 162 24.85 -8.39 -16.58
C LYS A 162 23.36 -8.81 -16.56
N SER A 163 22.49 -7.88 -16.18
CA SER A 163 21.06 -8.15 -16.08
C SER A 163 20.48 -8.60 -17.42
N GLY A 164 19.67 -9.66 -17.42
CA GLY A 164 19.12 -10.28 -18.63
C GLY A 164 20.02 -11.36 -19.24
N GLU A 165 21.33 -11.36 -18.93
CA GLU A 165 22.34 -12.26 -19.50
C GLU A 165 23.24 -12.90 -18.42
N ASP A 166 22.78 -12.93 -17.16
CA ASP A 166 23.58 -13.35 -16.02
C ASP A 166 23.88 -14.85 -16.05
N THR A 167 25.18 -15.19 -16.10
CA THR A 167 25.74 -16.54 -16.04
C THR A 167 26.72 -16.72 -14.87
N SER A 168 26.88 -15.70 -14.01
CA SER A 168 27.81 -15.68 -12.88
C SER A 168 27.50 -16.71 -11.79
N GLY A 169 26.25 -17.17 -11.70
CA GLY A 169 25.77 -18.05 -10.64
C GLY A 169 25.59 -17.35 -9.27
N ILE A 170 25.84 -16.04 -9.20
CA ILE A 170 25.73 -15.25 -7.96
C ILE A 170 24.26 -14.97 -7.66
N LYS A 171 23.81 -15.37 -6.47
CA LYS A 171 22.44 -15.12 -6.02
C LYS A 171 22.36 -13.86 -5.16
N VAL A 172 21.64 -12.86 -5.64
CA VAL A 172 21.29 -11.65 -4.88
C VAL A 172 19.80 -11.64 -4.54
N LYS A 173 19.45 -10.99 -3.43
CA LYS A 173 18.06 -10.90 -2.94
C LYS A 173 17.35 -9.61 -3.32
N SER A 174 18.09 -8.59 -3.77
CA SER A 174 17.51 -7.33 -4.24
C SER A 174 18.36 -6.72 -5.36
N ALA A 175 17.75 -5.76 -6.05
CA ALA A 175 18.44 -4.86 -6.97
C ALA A 175 18.21 -3.41 -6.50
N ILE A 176 19.26 -2.60 -6.57
CA ILE A 176 19.25 -1.18 -6.19
C ILE A 176 19.41 -0.32 -7.44
N GLN A 177 18.80 0.87 -7.44
CA GLN A 177 19.07 1.89 -8.44
C GLN A 177 20.48 2.47 -8.25
N TRP A 178 20.96 3.12 -9.29
CA TRP A 178 22.25 3.77 -9.36
C TRP A 178 22.24 4.75 -10.53
N VAL A 179 23.19 5.68 -10.55
CA VAL A 179 23.46 6.55 -11.71
C VAL A 179 24.96 6.68 -11.96
N ASP A 180 25.36 6.86 -13.22
CA ASP A 180 26.75 7.12 -13.59
C ASP A 180 27.24 8.47 -13.05
N ALA A 181 28.42 8.50 -12.44
CA ALA A 181 28.92 9.69 -11.76
C ALA A 181 29.28 10.85 -12.70
N LYS A 182 29.62 10.55 -13.96
CA LYS A 182 30.10 11.53 -14.93
C LYS A 182 28.95 12.12 -15.76
N GLU A 183 28.02 11.28 -16.16
CA GLU A 183 26.93 11.66 -17.08
C GLU A 183 25.62 12.02 -16.35
N ALA A 184 25.46 11.63 -15.08
CA ALA A 184 24.28 12.00 -14.29
C ALA A 184 24.10 13.51 -14.23
N LYS A 185 22.83 13.92 -14.16
CA LYS A 185 22.43 15.32 -14.10
C LYS A 185 22.04 15.67 -12.68
N LYS A 186 22.64 16.74 -12.17
CA LYS A 186 22.29 17.32 -10.87
C LYS A 186 20.95 18.03 -10.98
N VAL A 187 20.04 17.74 -10.05
CA VAL A 187 18.69 18.32 -10.03
C VAL A 187 18.26 18.68 -8.62
N GLU A 188 17.30 19.60 -8.52
CA GLU A 188 16.58 19.87 -7.27
C GLU A 188 15.39 18.91 -7.16
N VAL A 189 15.27 18.19 -6.05
CA VAL A 189 14.09 17.36 -5.74
C VAL A 189 13.39 17.91 -4.52
N ARG A 190 12.08 18.12 -4.64
CA ARG A 190 11.21 18.61 -3.57
C ARG A 190 10.37 17.46 -3.04
N VAL A 191 10.67 17.02 -1.84
CA VAL A 191 9.96 15.94 -1.15
C VAL A 191 8.91 16.56 -0.22
N TYR A 192 7.64 16.36 -0.56
CA TYR A 192 6.52 16.89 0.22
C TYR A 192 6.00 15.86 1.22
N ASP A 193 5.74 16.32 2.44
CA ASP A 193 5.02 15.58 3.48
C ASP A 193 3.70 16.31 3.81
N ARG A 194 2.90 15.75 4.72
CA ARG A 194 1.66 16.37 5.20
C ARG A 194 1.96 17.78 5.72
N LEU A 195 1.13 18.76 5.33
CA LEU A 195 1.29 20.16 5.76
C LEU A 195 1.14 20.31 7.28
N PHE A 196 0.31 19.47 7.88
CA PHE A 196 0.07 19.40 9.32
C PHE A 196 0.55 18.06 9.88
N LYS A 197 1.01 18.08 11.12
CA LYS A 197 1.49 16.89 11.85
C LYS A 197 0.33 16.02 12.38
N ASP A 198 -0.82 16.64 12.61
CA ASP A 198 -2.02 16.02 13.18
C ASP A 198 -3.10 15.80 12.11
N GLU A 199 -3.95 14.79 12.31
CA GLU A 199 -5.03 14.43 11.37
C GLU A 199 -6.17 15.45 11.37
N ALA A 200 -6.41 16.09 12.52
CA ALA A 200 -7.36 17.18 12.70
C ALA A 200 -6.62 18.42 13.24
N PRO A 201 -5.92 19.18 12.38
CA PRO A 201 -5.18 20.35 12.82
C PRO A 201 -6.11 21.48 13.29
N GLU A 202 -5.81 22.08 14.43
CA GLU A 202 -6.61 23.15 15.04
C GLU A 202 -6.07 24.55 14.71
N GLY A 203 -4.78 24.64 14.38
CA GLY A 203 -4.12 25.91 14.15
C GLY A 203 -2.77 25.83 13.45
N LEU A 204 -2.05 26.96 13.43
CA LEU A 204 -0.74 27.07 12.78
C LEU A 204 0.38 26.37 13.57
N GLU A 205 0.16 26.13 14.86
CA GLU A 205 0.98 25.34 15.77
C GLU A 205 1.08 23.86 15.35
N ASP A 206 0.14 23.37 14.54
CA ASP A 206 0.11 21.99 14.03
C ASP A 206 0.80 21.83 12.69
N LEU A 207 1.37 22.91 12.15
CA LEU A 207 2.17 22.84 10.95
C LEU A 207 3.34 21.86 11.14
N ASN A 208 3.49 20.97 10.16
CA ASN A 208 4.63 20.08 10.08
C ASN A 208 5.85 20.88 9.58
N PRO A 209 6.91 21.06 10.40
CA PRO A 209 8.13 21.75 9.96
C PRO A 209 8.84 20.98 8.85
N ASN A 210 8.59 19.68 8.72
CA ASN A 210 9.16 18.80 7.70
C ASN A 210 8.20 18.59 6.50
N SER A 211 7.18 19.46 6.34
CA SER A 211 6.22 19.38 5.22
C SER A 211 6.84 19.53 3.83
N LEU A 212 8.07 20.05 3.76
CA LEU A 212 8.88 20.14 2.54
C LEU A 212 10.35 19.96 2.90
N GLU A 213 10.99 19.02 2.23
CA GLU A 213 12.43 18.84 2.16
C GLU A 213 12.90 19.15 0.74
N ILE A 214 13.92 20.00 0.61
CA ILE A 214 14.53 20.35 -0.68
C ILE A 214 15.90 19.70 -0.74
N ILE A 215 16.09 18.83 -1.73
CA ILE A 215 17.31 18.09 -1.99
C ILE A 215 17.96 18.73 -3.23
N GLU A 216 19.01 19.53 -3.03
CA GLU A 216 19.66 20.28 -4.12
C GLU A 216 20.70 19.47 -4.91
N ASN A 217 21.14 18.33 -4.37
CA ASN A 217 22.22 17.52 -4.90
C ASN A 217 21.77 16.14 -5.40
N ALA A 218 20.47 15.97 -5.65
CA ALA A 218 19.98 14.74 -6.25
C ALA A 218 20.58 14.56 -7.65
N LEU A 219 20.81 13.31 -8.03
CA LEU A 219 21.38 12.92 -9.31
C LEU A 219 20.40 12.04 -10.07
N ILE A 220 20.18 12.33 -11.35
CA ILE A 220 19.32 11.52 -12.22
C ILE A 220 20.06 11.08 -13.48
N GLU A 221 19.63 9.97 -14.06
CA GLU A 221 20.15 9.53 -15.36
C GLU A 221 19.89 10.61 -16.45
N PRO A 222 20.81 10.77 -17.43
CA PRO A 222 20.74 11.88 -18.38
C PRO A 222 19.51 11.84 -19.29
N ALA A 223 19.03 10.64 -19.65
CA ALA A 223 17.91 10.45 -20.58
C ALA A 223 16.63 11.16 -20.13
N VAL A 224 16.41 11.29 -18.81
CA VAL A 224 15.26 12.02 -18.24
C VAL A 224 15.22 13.48 -18.72
N ILE A 225 16.38 14.12 -18.87
CA ILE A 225 16.51 15.52 -19.29
C ILE A 225 16.71 15.65 -20.80
N SER A 226 17.55 14.79 -21.38
CA SER A 226 17.92 14.92 -22.80
C SER A 226 16.84 14.44 -23.74
N GLU A 227 16.14 13.34 -23.39
CA GLU A 227 15.09 12.75 -24.23
C GLU A 227 13.69 13.23 -23.85
N LYS A 228 13.48 13.57 -22.57
CA LYS A 228 12.19 14.00 -21.98
C LYS A 228 10.99 13.19 -22.49
N PRO A 229 10.97 11.86 -22.26
CA PRO A 229 9.89 11.00 -22.74
C PRO A 229 8.53 11.35 -22.13
N ASP A 230 8.50 12.04 -20.98
CA ASP A 230 7.32 12.53 -20.29
C ASP A 230 7.73 13.69 -19.35
N GLU A 231 6.77 14.37 -18.73
CA GLU A 231 7.01 15.31 -17.63
C GLU A 231 6.92 14.61 -16.25
N ARG A 232 6.26 13.44 -16.20
CA ARG A 232 6.15 12.62 -15.00
C ARG A 232 6.98 11.36 -15.14
N PHE A 233 7.62 10.96 -14.04
CA PHE A 233 8.48 9.79 -14.00
C PHE A 233 8.20 8.98 -12.75
N GLN A 234 8.34 7.66 -12.85
CA GLN A 234 8.60 6.84 -11.68
C GLN A 234 10.12 6.72 -11.54
N PHE A 235 10.71 7.39 -10.57
CA PHE A 235 12.09 7.08 -10.20
C PHE A 235 12.10 5.77 -9.41
N GLU A 236 12.81 4.78 -9.94
CA GLU A 236 12.77 3.41 -9.45
C GLU A 236 13.13 3.37 -7.96
N ARG A 237 12.30 2.65 -7.17
CA ARG A 237 12.34 2.58 -5.69
C ARG A 237 12.11 3.89 -4.92
N GLN A 238 12.16 5.06 -5.56
CA GLN A 238 11.97 6.35 -4.89
C GLN A 238 10.52 6.84 -4.83
N GLY A 239 9.77 6.67 -5.92
CA GLY A 239 8.39 7.17 -6.02
C GLY A 239 8.04 7.71 -7.40
N TYR A 240 6.98 8.50 -7.45
CA TYR A 240 6.55 9.21 -8.64
C TYR A 240 6.86 10.69 -8.51
N PHE A 241 7.39 11.27 -9.58
CA PHE A 241 7.90 12.63 -9.64
C PHE A 241 7.33 13.37 -10.85
N TYR A 242 7.26 14.69 -10.74
CA TYR A 242 6.79 15.59 -11.79
C TYR A 242 7.78 16.74 -11.96
N ALA A 243 8.20 17.02 -13.19
CA ALA A 243 8.93 18.24 -13.50
C ALA A 243 8.08 19.44 -13.07
N ASP A 244 8.57 20.27 -12.15
CA ASP A 244 7.79 21.38 -11.60
C ASP A 244 7.42 22.35 -12.74
N PRO A 245 6.14 22.60 -13.00
CA PRO A 245 5.72 23.33 -14.20
C PRO A 245 6.01 24.83 -14.13
N VAL A 246 6.53 25.33 -13.00
CA VAL A 246 6.83 26.76 -12.78
C VAL A 246 8.34 27.00 -12.73
N ASP A 247 9.07 26.17 -11.98
CA ASP A 247 10.48 26.40 -11.66
C ASP A 247 11.45 25.52 -12.46
N TYR A 248 10.98 24.51 -13.19
CA TYR A 248 11.85 23.64 -14.00
C TYR A 248 12.41 24.40 -15.21
N THR A 249 13.73 24.29 -15.42
CA THR A 249 14.38 24.51 -16.72
C THR A 249 15.39 23.40 -16.99
N ASP A 250 15.88 23.25 -18.23
CA ASP A 250 16.89 22.23 -18.54
C ASP A 250 18.25 22.54 -17.90
N GLU A 251 18.54 23.83 -17.66
CA GLU A 251 19.73 24.28 -16.96
C GLU A 251 19.60 24.12 -15.44
N LYS A 252 18.38 24.24 -14.91
CA LYS A 252 18.06 24.04 -13.49
C LYS A 252 16.82 23.15 -13.34
N PRO A 253 16.98 21.83 -13.48
CA PRO A 253 15.85 20.90 -13.42
C PRO A 253 15.32 20.80 -11.98
N VAL A 254 14.01 20.86 -11.83
CA VAL A 254 13.30 20.79 -10.54
C VAL A 254 12.21 19.73 -10.62
N PHE A 255 12.25 18.76 -9.71
CA PHE A 255 11.25 17.68 -9.64
C PHE A 255 10.50 17.69 -8.30
N ASN A 256 9.18 17.71 -8.38
CA ASN A 256 8.28 17.52 -7.25
C ASN A 256 8.02 16.03 -7.04
N LYS A 257 8.21 15.51 -5.82
CA LYS A 257 7.74 14.18 -5.45
C LYS A 257 6.23 14.20 -5.32
N ILE A 258 5.53 13.56 -6.26
CA ILE A 258 4.07 13.43 -6.25
C ILE A 258 3.65 12.61 -5.03
N VAL A 259 4.20 11.39 -4.95
CA VAL A 259 3.89 10.37 -3.93
C VAL A 259 4.98 9.29 -3.91
N GLY A 260 5.24 8.69 -2.75
CA GLY A 260 6.11 7.51 -2.63
C GLY A 260 5.49 6.24 -3.24
N LEU A 261 6.31 5.19 -3.40
CA LEU A 261 5.82 3.87 -3.78
C LEU A 261 5.01 3.24 -2.63
N LYS A 262 4.22 2.19 -2.94
CA LYS A 262 3.50 1.43 -1.91
C LYS A 262 4.51 0.73 -0.99
N ASP A 263 4.63 1.22 0.23
CA ASP A 263 5.53 0.64 1.21
C ASP A 263 4.98 -0.73 1.65
N SER A 264 5.66 -1.82 1.23
CA SER A 264 5.30 -3.19 1.63
C SER A 264 5.96 -3.58 2.95
N TRP A 265 6.92 -2.78 3.40
CA TRP A 265 7.56 -2.88 4.70
C TRP A 265 6.89 -1.86 5.60
N GLY A 266 5.72 -2.23 6.12
CA GLY A 266 5.16 -1.49 7.25
C GLY A 266 6.24 -1.40 8.32
N LYS A 267 6.84 -0.20 8.49
CA LYS A 267 7.49 0.15 9.74
C LYS A 267 6.39 0.03 10.78
N LYS A 268 6.27 -1.16 11.39
CA LYS A 268 5.85 -1.26 12.79
C LYS A 268 6.91 -0.52 13.58
N LYS A 269 6.90 0.83 13.53
CA LYS A 269 7.49 1.61 14.60
C LYS A 269 6.71 1.17 15.82
N LYS A 270 7.33 0.30 16.62
CA LYS A 270 6.98 0.20 18.03
C LYS A 270 7.11 1.62 18.53
N VAL A 271 5.99 2.30 18.71
CA VAL A 271 5.93 3.49 19.54
C VAL A 271 6.52 3.03 20.87
N GLN A 272 7.73 3.47 21.16
CA GLN A 272 8.25 3.36 22.51
C GLN A 272 7.25 4.10 23.37
N LYS A 273 6.57 3.37 24.26
CA LYS A 273 5.68 3.98 25.26
C LYS A 273 6.52 5.00 26.01
N ALA A 274 6.34 6.28 25.69
CA ALA A 274 6.79 7.35 26.54
C ALA A 274 6.12 7.17 27.89
N VAL A 275 6.93 7.25 28.95
CA VAL A 275 6.46 7.25 30.34
C VAL A 275 5.36 8.31 30.47
N PRO A 276 4.19 8.00 31.05
CA PRO A 276 3.11 8.98 31.15
C PRO A 276 3.56 10.11 32.06
N LYS A 277 3.75 11.30 31.49
CA LYS A 277 3.75 12.55 32.25
C LYS A 277 2.31 12.77 32.72
N VAL A 278 2.15 12.93 34.03
CA VAL A 278 0.94 13.48 34.63
C VAL A 278 0.76 14.88 34.06
N VAL A 279 -0.27 15.07 33.24
CA VAL A 279 -0.71 16.39 32.78
C VAL A 279 -2.16 16.56 33.21
N GLU A 280 -2.38 17.61 33.99
CA GLU A 280 -3.71 18.05 34.42
C GLU A 280 -4.60 18.29 33.19
N LYS A 281 -5.82 17.72 33.24
CA LYS A 281 -6.86 17.95 32.24
C LYS A 281 -7.18 19.45 32.14
N LYS A 282 -7.01 20.02 30.95
CA LYS A 282 -7.78 21.19 30.53
C LYS A 282 -8.50 20.90 29.21
N VAL A 283 -9.82 20.86 29.38
CA VAL A 283 -10.95 20.92 28.47
C VAL A 283 -10.64 21.50 27.08
N GLN A 284 -10.85 20.68 26.05
CA GLN A 284 -10.99 21.06 24.66
C GLN A 284 -12.47 21.39 24.42
N ILE A 285 -12.74 22.59 23.89
CA ILE A 285 -14.06 23.02 23.43
C ILE A 285 -14.03 22.90 21.90
N ASP A 286 -14.44 21.74 21.40
CA ASP A 286 -15.05 21.61 20.07
C ASP A 286 -16.56 21.50 20.28
N GLY A 287 -17.35 21.93 19.30
CA GLY A 287 -18.82 21.86 19.35
C GLY A 287 -19.29 20.53 19.95
N GLU A 288 -20.05 20.62 21.04
CA GLU A 288 -20.31 19.56 22.03
C GLU A 288 -20.39 18.14 21.44
N VAL A 289 -19.27 17.40 21.44
CA VAL A 289 -19.36 15.94 21.58
C VAL A 289 -19.80 15.75 23.02
N ALA A 290 -21.09 15.49 23.20
CA ALA A 290 -21.63 15.21 24.52
C ALA A 290 -20.70 14.18 25.20
N PRO A 291 -20.16 14.50 26.39
CA PRO A 291 -19.39 13.53 27.14
C PRO A 291 -20.24 12.27 27.27
N MET A 292 -19.62 11.10 27.08
CA MET A 292 -20.32 9.85 27.33
C MET A 292 -20.96 9.94 28.71
N THR A 293 -22.25 9.65 28.77
CA THR A 293 -22.93 9.42 30.04
C THR A 293 -22.22 8.27 30.76
N GLU A 294 -22.39 8.18 32.08
CA GLU A 294 -21.80 7.08 32.86
C GLU A 294 -22.23 5.70 32.31
N ALA A 295 -23.45 5.61 31.77
CA ALA A 295 -23.96 4.41 31.12
C ALA A 295 -23.25 4.08 29.80
N GLU A 296 -23.04 5.07 28.93
CA GLU A 296 -22.31 4.88 27.67
C GLU A 296 -20.84 4.53 27.92
N GLN A 297 -20.21 5.16 28.92
CA GLN A 297 -18.83 4.84 29.29
C GLN A 297 -18.71 3.41 29.85
N ALA A 298 -19.66 2.97 30.68
CA ALA A 298 -19.69 1.61 31.19
C ALA A 298 -19.87 0.57 30.05
N LEU A 299 -20.74 0.86 29.07
CA LEU A 299 -20.90 0.03 27.88
C LEU A 299 -19.63 -0.01 27.03
N PHE A 300 -19.00 1.14 26.81
CA PHE A 300 -17.73 1.23 26.08
C PHE A 300 -16.63 0.40 26.76
N ASP A 301 -16.52 0.49 28.08
CA ASP A 301 -15.55 -0.27 28.86
C ASP A 301 -15.85 -1.77 28.81
N LYS A 302 -17.13 -2.18 28.90
CA LYS A 302 -17.55 -3.58 28.71
C LYS A 302 -17.16 -4.09 27.33
N TYR A 303 -17.48 -3.33 26.27
CA TYR A 303 -17.21 -3.70 24.88
C TYR A 303 -15.71 -3.82 24.57
N THR A 304 -14.90 -2.90 25.07
CA THR A 304 -13.44 -2.92 24.85
C THR A 304 -12.71 -3.92 25.75
N ASN A 305 -13.02 -3.94 27.05
CA ASN A 305 -12.26 -4.70 28.04
C ASN A 305 -12.70 -6.15 28.13
N GLU A 306 -14.01 -6.43 28.07
CA GLU A 306 -14.53 -7.80 28.22
C GLU A 306 -14.66 -8.47 26.85
N LEU A 307 -15.34 -7.81 25.90
CA LEU A 307 -15.66 -8.39 24.60
C LEU A 307 -14.58 -8.18 23.52
N LYS A 308 -13.51 -7.44 23.85
CA LYS A 308 -12.33 -7.19 23.00
C LYS A 308 -12.65 -6.52 21.66
N LEU A 309 -13.68 -5.69 21.62
CA LEU A 309 -13.99 -4.85 20.46
C LEU A 309 -12.92 -3.77 20.30
N ASN A 310 -12.67 -3.34 19.07
CA ASN A 310 -11.84 -2.16 18.83
C ASN A 310 -12.59 -0.90 19.30
N SER A 311 -11.85 0.17 19.60
CA SER A 311 -12.41 1.39 20.20
C SER A 311 -13.45 2.08 19.31
N GLU A 312 -13.34 2.00 17.99
CA GLU A 312 -14.28 2.65 17.07
C GLU A 312 -15.64 1.95 17.07
N VAL A 313 -15.64 0.62 16.94
CA VAL A 313 -16.84 -0.22 17.01
C VAL A 313 -17.47 -0.13 18.40
N ALA A 314 -16.67 -0.20 19.46
CA ALA A 314 -17.14 -0.07 20.83
C ALA A 314 -17.77 1.31 21.10
N ASN A 315 -17.17 2.40 20.61
CA ASN A 315 -17.74 3.75 20.75
C ASN A 315 -19.07 3.88 19.97
N THR A 316 -19.16 3.30 18.78
CA THR A 316 -20.36 3.31 17.96
C THR A 316 -21.52 2.60 18.67
N LEU A 317 -21.27 1.38 19.15
CA LEU A 317 -22.28 0.62 19.89
C LEU A 317 -22.64 1.27 21.21
N ALA A 318 -21.66 1.82 21.94
CA ALA A 318 -21.91 2.39 23.27
C ALA A 318 -22.74 3.68 23.23
N ARG A 319 -22.63 4.50 22.18
CA ARG A 319 -23.34 5.79 22.04
C ARG A 319 -24.71 5.68 21.39
N ASP A 320 -25.02 4.54 20.80
CA ASP A 320 -26.31 4.31 20.15
C ASP A 320 -27.06 3.24 20.93
N ALA A 321 -28.03 3.66 21.73
CA ALA A 321 -28.81 2.77 22.59
C ALA A 321 -29.58 1.70 21.78
N GLN A 322 -30.03 2.02 20.56
CA GLN A 322 -30.74 1.06 19.71
C GLN A 322 -29.77 0.02 19.16
N LEU A 323 -28.60 0.43 18.67
CA LEU A 323 -27.56 -0.50 18.23
C LEU A 323 -26.97 -1.32 19.37
N SER A 324 -26.79 -0.72 20.53
CA SER A 324 -26.36 -1.42 21.75
C SER A 324 -27.34 -2.52 22.12
N ALA A 325 -28.64 -2.19 22.18
CA ALA A 325 -29.68 -3.16 22.51
C ALA A 325 -29.76 -4.28 21.46
N PHE A 326 -29.69 -3.92 20.16
CA PHE A 326 -29.67 -4.89 19.07
C PHE A 326 -28.46 -5.83 19.18
N TYR A 327 -27.28 -5.27 19.46
CA TYR A 327 -26.05 -6.04 19.62
C TYR A 327 -26.12 -6.99 20.82
N GLU A 328 -26.57 -6.52 21.98
CA GLU A 328 -26.68 -7.35 23.18
C GLU A 328 -27.71 -8.47 23.02
N GLU A 329 -28.84 -8.19 22.37
CA GLU A 329 -29.87 -9.20 22.07
C GLU A 329 -29.35 -10.25 21.08
N ALA A 330 -28.65 -9.84 20.03
CA ALA A 330 -28.05 -10.78 19.09
C ALA A 330 -26.90 -11.57 19.73
N LEU A 331 -26.13 -10.95 20.63
CA LEU A 331 -25.00 -11.59 21.32
C LEU A 331 -25.45 -12.69 22.28
N ALA A 332 -26.68 -12.62 22.80
CA ALA A 332 -27.25 -13.69 23.61
C ALA A 332 -27.41 -15.01 22.84
N GLU A 333 -27.48 -14.95 21.52
CA GLU A 333 -27.72 -16.09 20.63
C GLU A 333 -26.43 -16.62 19.96
N VAL A 334 -25.30 -15.91 20.08
CA VAL A 334 -24.04 -16.28 19.40
C VAL A 334 -22.80 -15.91 20.21
N ASN A 335 -21.81 -16.81 20.24
CA ASN A 335 -20.57 -16.62 21.00
C ASN A 335 -19.43 -15.94 20.20
N THR A 336 -19.76 -15.09 19.22
CA THR A 336 -18.79 -14.45 18.31
C THR A 336 -18.83 -12.92 18.41
N PRO A 337 -18.48 -12.35 19.59
CA PRO A 337 -18.75 -10.95 19.92
C PRO A 337 -18.14 -9.95 18.94
N VAL A 338 -16.93 -10.22 18.44
CA VAL A 338 -16.23 -9.31 17.51
C VAL A 338 -16.85 -9.35 16.12
N THR A 339 -17.16 -10.53 15.58
CA THR A 339 -17.76 -10.68 14.25
C THR A 339 -19.15 -10.08 14.23
N LEU A 340 -19.95 -10.35 15.26
CA LEU A 340 -21.27 -9.76 15.43
C LEU A 340 -21.18 -8.24 15.55
N ALA A 341 -20.26 -7.71 16.37
CA ALA A 341 -20.12 -6.28 16.58
C ALA A 341 -19.81 -5.54 15.28
N ASN A 342 -18.93 -6.10 14.44
CA ASN A 342 -18.61 -5.53 13.13
C ASN A 342 -19.83 -5.56 12.19
N MET A 343 -20.63 -6.63 12.20
CA MET A 343 -21.86 -6.70 11.38
C MET A 343 -22.90 -5.68 11.86
N VAL A 344 -23.06 -5.54 13.17
CA VAL A 344 -24.04 -4.60 13.75
C VAL A 344 -23.61 -3.15 13.53
N SER A 345 -22.34 -2.82 13.78
CA SER A 345 -21.82 -1.45 13.65
C SER A 345 -21.73 -0.94 12.21
N ASN A 346 -21.77 -1.85 11.21
CA ASN A 346 -21.68 -1.50 9.80
C ASN A 346 -23.02 -1.74 9.09
N GLU A 347 -23.44 -2.99 8.95
CA GLU A 347 -24.61 -3.37 8.16
C GLU A 347 -25.94 -3.00 8.85
N VAL A 348 -26.11 -3.32 10.14
CA VAL A 348 -27.36 -2.98 10.87
C VAL A 348 -27.45 -1.48 11.13
N ALA A 349 -26.35 -0.84 11.51
CA ALA A 349 -26.25 0.61 11.66
C ALA A 349 -26.65 1.37 10.40
N ARG A 350 -26.38 0.81 9.21
CA ARG A 350 -26.81 1.42 7.95
C ARG A 350 -28.34 1.42 7.80
N GLU A 351 -29.02 0.35 8.20
CA GLU A 351 -30.48 0.27 8.10
C GLU A 351 -31.18 1.11 9.17
N LEU A 352 -30.65 1.13 10.40
CA LEU A 352 -31.20 1.94 11.49
C LEU A 352 -30.99 3.46 11.30
N LYS A 353 -30.11 3.87 10.39
CA LYS A 353 -30.02 5.29 9.96
C LYS A 353 -31.20 5.75 9.12
N GLU A 354 -31.90 4.82 8.46
CA GLU A 354 -32.99 5.13 7.53
C GLU A 354 -34.37 4.68 8.05
N LYS A 355 -34.40 3.80 9.05
CA LYS A 355 -35.59 3.12 9.55
C LYS A 355 -35.53 3.01 11.07
N GLU A 356 -36.69 3.06 11.71
CA GLU A 356 -36.77 2.72 13.14
C GLU A 356 -36.64 1.20 13.34
N LEU A 357 -36.28 0.79 14.56
CA LEU A 357 -36.14 -0.64 14.92
C LEU A 357 -37.42 -1.45 14.59
N SER A 358 -38.61 -0.85 14.76
CA SER A 358 -39.90 -1.47 14.44
C SER A 358 -40.18 -1.65 12.95
N GLU A 359 -39.42 -0.98 12.09
CA GLU A 359 -39.57 -1.01 10.63
C GLU A 359 -38.58 -1.97 9.96
N LEU A 360 -37.62 -2.51 10.73
CA LEU A 360 -36.72 -3.53 10.24
C LEU A 360 -37.48 -4.82 9.93
N LYS A 361 -37.20 -5.38 8.75
CA LYS A 361 -37.76 -6.67 8.34
C LYS A 361 -36.98 -7.87 8.89
N PHE A 362 -35.88 -7.60 9.59
CA PHE A 362 -35.01 -8.62 10.16
C PHE A 362 -34.82 -8.39 11.66
N SER A 363 -34.53 -9.45 12.41
CA SER A 363 -34.36 -9.42 13.86
C SER A 363 -32.91 -9.63 14.31
N PRO A 364 -32.57 -9.28 15.58
CA PRO A 364 -31.28 -9.61 16.18
C PRO A 364 -30.91 -11.10 16.06
N GLN A 365 -31.89 -12.00 16.28
CA GLN A 365 -31.70 -13.45 16.18
C GLN A 365 -31.33 -13.88 14.76
N GLN A 366 -31.93 -13.27 13.73
CA GLN A 366 -31.58 -13.56 12.34
C GLN A 366 -30.17 -13.06 11.99
N VAL A 367 -29.73 -11.92 12.55
CA VAL A 367 -28.35 -11.44 12.36
C VAL A 367 -27.35 -12.35 13.10
N ALA A 368 -27.70 -12.81 14.29
CA ALA A 368 -26.91 -13.81 15.02
C ALA A 368 -26.77 -15.13 14.25
N GLU A 369 -27.88 -15.65 13.70
CA GLU A 369 -27.89 -16.83 12.83
C GLU A 369 -26.99 -16.63 11.59
N LEU A 370 -27.07 -15.46 10.94
CA LEU A 370 -26.22 -15.13 9.79
C LEU A 370 -24.72 -15.12 10.16
N VAL A 371 -24.38 -14.50 11.30
CA VAL A 371 -22.99 -14.43 11.79
C VAL A 371 -22.48 -15.83 12.17
N GLN A 372 -23.32 -16.66 12.78
CA GLN A 372 -22.98 -18.04 13.11
C GLN A 372 -22.64 -18.85 11.86
N MET A 373 -23.37 -18.66 10.75
CA MET A 373 -23.10 -19.30 9.46
C MET A 373 -21.78 -18.86 8.81
N VAL A 374 -21.24 -17.70 9.20
CA VAL A 374 -19.89 -17.27 8.77
C VAL A 374 -18.83 -17.94 9.64
N ASP A 375 -19.08 -18.00 10.94
CA ASP A 375 -18.14 -18.56 11.93
C ASP A 375 -17.96 -20.08 11.80
N ASP A 376 -19.05 -20.81 11.50
CA ASP A 376 -19.02 -22.25 11.23
C ASP A 376 -18.60 -22.61 9.80
N GLU A 377 -18.20 -21.61 9.01
CA GLU A 377 -17.77 -21.72 7.61
C GLU A 377 -18.86 -22.22 6.63
N THR A 378 -20.13 -22.22 7.01
CA THR A 378 -21.24 -22.56 6.10
C THR A 378 -21.34 -21.60 4.93
N ILE A 379 -21.09 -20.31 5.13
CA ILE A 379 -21.06 -19.26 4.09
C ILE A 379 -19.81 -18.39 4.24
N SER A 380 -19.40 -17.71 3.17
CA SER A 380 -18.29 -16.74 3.23
C SER A 380 -18.78 -15.38 3.71
N THR A 381 -17.89 -14.53 4.24
CA THR A 381 -18.22 -13.14 4.60
C THR A 381 -18.83 -12.36 3.44
N LYS A 382 -18.40 -12.63 2.20
CA LYS A 382 -18.98 -12.02 1.00
C LYS A 382 -20.43 -12.46 0.78
N ILE A 383 -20.70 -13.77 0.93
CA ILE A 383 -22.05 -14.32 0.82
C ILE A 383 -22.94 -13.80 1.96
N ALA A 384 -22.39 -13.63 3.16
CA ALA A 384 -23.15 -13.10 4.29
C ALA A 384 -23.71 -11.70 3.99
N LYS A 385 -22.95 -10.83 3.33
CA LYS A 385 -23.44 -9.51 2.88
C LYS A 385 -24.59 -9.63 1.87
N GLN A 386 -24.47 -10.56 0.92
CA GLN A 386 -25.54 -10.83 -0.05
C GLN A 386 -26.81 -11.35 0.64
N VAL A 387 -26.66 -12.24 1.62
CA VAL A 387 -27.79 -12.77 2.40
C VAL A 387 -28.42 -11.66 3.24
N PHE A 388 -27.62 -10.81 3.89
CA PHE A 388 -28.12 -9.67 4.65
C PHE A 388 -28.93 -8.71 3.78
N GLU A 389 -28.48 -8.38 2.57
CA GLU A 389 -29.25 -7.53 1.64
C GLU A 389 -30.62 -8.12 1.26
N GLU A 390 -30.74 -9.44 1.19
CA GLU A 390 -32.01 -10.14 0.95
C GLU A 390 -32.88 -10.14 2.22
N MET A 391 -32.28 -10.35 3.40
CA MET A 391 -32.99 -10.22 4.68
C MET A 391 -33.62 -8.84 4.84
N VAL A 392 -32.89 -7.78 4.47
CA VAL A 392 -33.37 -6.39 4.50
C VAL A 392 -34.59 -6.18 3.59
N LYS A 393 -34.58 -6.80 2.41
CA LYS A 393 -35.65 -6.63 1.41
C LYS A 393 -36.90 -7.45 1.76
N ASN A 394 -36.71 -8.69 2.20
CA ASN A 394 -37.76 -9.72 2.23
C ASN A 394 -38.19 -10.08 3.65
N GLY A 395 -37.28 -9.96 4.62
CA GLY A 395 -37.43 -10.49 5.98
C GLY A 395 -37.22 -12.00 6.12
N ASP A 396 -36.80 -12.67 5.05
CA ASP A 396 -36.55 -14.11 5.04
C ASP A 396 -35.41 -14.48 6.00
N LYS A 397 -35.45 -15.71 6.54
CA LYS A 397 -34.39 -16.19 7.43
C LYS A 397 -33.09 -16.44 6.66
N PRO A 398 -31.91 -16.12 7.24
CA PRO A 398 -30.61 -16.34 6.59
C PRO A 398 -30.46 -17.76 6.02
N LYS A 399 -30.82 -18.77 6.81
CA LYS A 399 -30.73 -20.18 6.40
C LYS A 399 -31.60 -20.49 5.18
N GLN A 400 -32.82 -19.96 5.12
CA GLN A 400 -33.73 -20.15 3.99
C GLN A 400 -33.19 -19.50 2.72
N ILE A 401 -32.60 -18.30 2.83
CA ILE A 401 -31.97 -17.61 1.69
C ILE A 401 -30.76 -18.43 1.18
N VAL A 402 -29.93 -18.94 2.10
CA VAL A 402 -28.75 -19.73 1.75
C VAL A 402 -29.14 -21.05 1.08
N GLU A 403 -30.15 -21.76 1.59
CA GLU A 403 -30.66 -23.00 1.01
C GLU A 403 -31.29 -22.77 -0.37
N SER A 404 -32.22 -21.81 -0.48
CA SER A 404 -32.96 -21.53 -1.73
C SER A 404 -32.05 -21.04 -2.86
N LYS A 405 -30.98 -20.32 -2.54
CA LYS A 405 -30.01 -19.81 -3.53
C LYS A 405 -28.77 -20.70 -3.68
N GLY A 406 -28.71 -21.81 -2.95
CA GLY A 406 -27.58 -22.75 -2.97
C GLY A 406 -26.25 -22.07 -2.68
N LEU A 407 -26.20 -21.24 -1.63
CA LEU A 407 -25.06 -20.38 -1.28
C LEU A 407 -24.09 -21.03 -0.26
N VAL A 408 -24.35 -22.27 0.13
CA VAL A 408 -23.47 -23.02 1.03
C VAL A 408 -22.06 -23.14 0.42
N GLN A 409 -21.04 -23.00 1.26
CA GLN A 409 -19.67 -23.14 0.81
C GLN A 409 -19.40 -24.56 0.29
N ILE A 410 -18.70 -24.62 -0.83
CA ILE A 410 -18.21 -25.84 -1.45
C ILE A 410 -16.83 -26.10 -0.85
N SER A 411 -16.72 -27.18 -0.08
CA SER A 411 -15.47 -27.64 0.54
C SER A 411 -15.01 -29.01 0.01
N ASP A 412 -15.79 -29.67 -0.86
CA ASP A 412 -15.45 -30.98 -1.42
C ASP A 412 -14.35 -30.84 -2.50
N PRO A 413 -13.16 -31.43 -2.31
CA PRO A 413 -12.11 -31.43 -3.32
C PRO A 413 -12.54 -31.99 -4.68
N ALA A 414 -13.46 -32.96 -4.71
CA ALA A 414 -13.95 -33.54 -5.96
C ALA A 414 -14.71 -32.53 -6.83
N VAL A 415 -15.33 -31.52 -6.21
CA VAL A 415 -16.05 -30.44 -6.90
C VAL A 415 -15.11 -29.28 -7.25
N ILE A 416 -14.14 -28.99 -6.37
CA ILE A 416 -13.21 -27.86 -6.56
C ILE A 416 -12.10 -28.19 -7.57
N ALA A 417 -11.58 -29.43 -7.56
CA ALA A 417 -10.43 -29.82 -8.37
C ALA A 417 -10.64 -29.65 -9.90
N PRO A 418 -11.81 -29.96 -10.49
CA PRO A 418 -12.07 -29.70 -11.92
C PRO A 418 -12.09 -28.19 -12.24
N ILE A 419 -12.57 -27.35 -11.32
CA ILE A 419 -12.60 -25.89 -11.50
C ILE A 419 -11.18 -25.33 -11.47
N ILE A 420 -10.31 -25.86 -10.61
CA ILE A 420 -8.89 -25.51 -10.59
C ILE A 420 -8.24 -25.86 -11.93
N ASP A 421 -8.51 -27.06 -12.47
CA ASP A 421 -7.98 -27.47 -13.77
C ASP A 421 -8.41 -26.53 -14.90
N GLU A 422 -9.69 -26.15 -14.92
CA GLU A 422 -10.21 -25.22 -15.92
C GLU A 422 -9.53 -23.83 -15.81
N VAL A 423 -9.37 -23.31 -14.58
CA VAL A 423 -8.69 -22.04 -14.34
C VAL A 423 -7.22 -22.12 -14.77
N MET A 424 -6.52 -23.22 -14.49
CA MET A 424 -5.14 -23.44 -14.91
C MET A 424 -5.02 -23.56 -16.43
N ALA A 425 -5.93 -24.30 -17.08
CA ALA A 425 -5.95 -24.48 -18.53
C ALA A 425 -6.22 -23.17 -19.29
N LYS A 426 -7.02 -22.27 -18.70
CA LYS A 426 -7.26 -20.92 -19.22
C LYS A 426 -6.09 -19.96 -19.00
N ASN A 427 -5.10 -20.33 -18.19
CA ASN A 427 -3.98 -19.46 -17.82
C ASN A 427 -2.62 -20.21 -17.88
N PRO A 428 -2.28 -20.86 -19.02
CA PRO A 428 -1.12 -21.75 -19.11
C PRO A 428 0.20 -21.03 -18.82
N GLU A 429 0.35 -19.79 -19.31
CA GLU A 429 1.54 -18.96 -19.05
C GLU A 429 1.74 -18.66 -17.56
N ASN A 430 0.64 -18.43 -16.82
CA ASN A 430 0.73 -18.17 -15.38
C ASN A 430 1.07 -19.44 -14.60
N VAL A 431 0.66 -20.62 -15.09
CA VAL A 431 1.07 -21.90 -14.52
C VAL A 431 2.58 -22.10 -14.72
N GLU A 432 3.09 -21.83 -15.91
CA GLU A 432 4.52 -21.89 -16.20
C GLU A 432 5.33 -20.91 -15.35
N LYS A 433 4.90 -19.65 -15.25
CA LYS A 433 5.52 -18.64 -14.38
C LYS A 433 5.53 -19.06 -12.91
N PHE A 434 4.45 -19.66 -12.43
CA PHE A 434 4.39 -20.18 -11.06
C PHE A 434 5.39 -21.32 -10.85
N ARG A 435 5.43 -22.29 -11.77
CA ARG A 435 6.38 -23.41 -11.74
C ARG A 435 7.84 -22.97 -11.89
N ALA A 436 8.08 -21.87 -12.59
CA ALA A 436 9.39 -21.20 -12.70
C ALA A 436 9.79 -20.42 -11.43
N GLY A 437 8.98 -20.45 -10.36
CA GLY A 437 9.32 -19.89 -9.05
C GLY A 437 8.53 -18.64 -8.65
N ASN A 438 7.61 -18.13 -9.49
CA ASN A 438 6.76 -17.00 -9.13
C ASN A 438 5.59 -17.41 -8.22
N THR A 439 5.90 -17.71 -6.96
CA THR A 439 4.93 -18.16 -5.95
C THR A 439 3.83 -17.15 -5.63
N LYS A 440 3.99 -15.87 -6.00
CA LYS A 440 2.95 -14.84 -5.83
C LYS A 440 1.71 -15.09 -6.67
N LEU A 441 1.81 -15.89 -7.73
CA LEU A 441 0.67 -16.27 -8.57
C LEU A 441 -0.31 -17.23 -7.87
N LEU A 442 0.05 -17.82 -6.71
CA LEU A 442 -0.88 -18.62 -5.92
C LEU A 442 -2.15 -17.83 -5.59
N GLY A 443 -2.00 -16.58 -5.14
CA GLY A 443 -3.14 -15.71 -4.82
C GLY A 443 -4.02 -15.38 -6.03
N PHE A 444 -3.41 -15.27 -7.22
CA PHE A 444 -4.15 -15.09 -8.48
C PHE A 444 -5.02 -16.32 -8.77
N PHE A 445 -4.46 -17.52 -8.74
CA PHE A 445 -5.21 -18.75 -9.01
C PHE A 445 -6.30 -18.99 -7.97
N VAL A 446 -6.01 -18.78 -6.69
CA VAL A 446 -7.02 -18.84 -5.61
C VAL A 446 -8.16 -17.85 -5.87
N GLY A 447 -7.85 -16.60 -6.24
CA GLY A 447 -8.84 -15.59 -6.57
C GLY A 447 -9.72 -15.97 -7.77
N GLN A 448 -9.13 -16.54 -8.83
CA GLN A 448 -9.87 -17.01 -10.01
C GLN A 448 -10.80 -18.18 -9.69
N VAL A 449 -10.36 -19.13 -8.87
CA VAL A 449 -11.19 -20.27 -8.44
C VAL A 449 -12.34 -19.81 -7.55
N LEU A 450 -12.08 -18.87 -6.62
CA LEU A 450 -13.14 -18.24 -5.81
C LEU A 450 -14.13 -17.46 -6.68
N LYS A 451 -13.67 -16.82 -7.76
CA LYS A 451 -14.56 -16.14 -8.72
C LYS A 451 -15.39 -17.14 -9.53
N ALA A 452 -14.78 -18.22 -10.01
CA ALA A 452 -15.44 -19.27 -10.79
C ALA A 452 -16.52 -20.00 -9.96
N THR A 453 -16.29 -20.18 -8.67
CA THR A 453 -17.28 -20.73 -7.73
C THR A 453 -18.30 -19.69 -7.24
N GLN A 454 -18.31 -18.47 -7.81
CA GLN A 454 -19.18 -17.36 -7.40
C GLN A 454 -19.05 -17.01 -5.90
N GLY A 455 -17.88 -17.23 -5.31
CA GLY A 455 -17.61 -17.01 -3.89
C GLY A 455 -18.07 -18.14 -2.96
N LYS A 456 -18.55 -19.26 -3.52
CA LYS A 456 -18.96 -20.45 -2.77
C LYS A 456 -17.78 -21.35 -2.41
N GLY A 457 -16.66 -21.32 -3.13
CA GLY A 457 -15.51 -22.14 -2.74
C GLY A 457 -14.99 -21.76 -1.34
N ASN A 458 -14.79 -22.74 -0.46
CA ASN A 458 -14.20 -22.47 0.85
C ASN A 458 -12.77 -21.95 0.67
N PRO A 459 -12.44 -20.74 1.17
CA PRO A 459 -11.15 -20.11 0.89
C PRO A 459 -9.95 -20.94 1.37
N LYS A 460 -10.08 -21.65 2.49
CA LYS A 460 -9.00 -22.48 3.04
C LYS A 460 -8.77 -23.72 2.18
N VAL A 461 -9.86 -24.40 1.79
CA VAL A 461 -9.79 -25.60 0.93
C VAL A 461 -9.28 -25.24 -0.46
N VAL A 462 -9.83 -24.19 -1.08
CA VAL A 462 -9.39 -23.71 -2.39
C VAL A 462 -7.89 -23.36 -2.37
N ASN A 463 -7.43 -22.65 -1.33
CA ASN A 463 -6.01 -22.30 -1.22
C ASN A 463 -5.11 -23.55 -1.18
N SER A 464 -5.46 -24.52 -0.33
CA SER A 464 -4.72 -25.78 -0.21
C SER A 464 -4.69 -26.57 -1.52
N LEU A 465 -5.84 -26.76 -2.17
CA LEU A 465 -5.93 -27.55 -3.41
C LEU A 465 -5.24 -26.87 -4.60
N VAL A 466 -5.34 -25.54 -4.71
CA VAL A 466 -4.62 -24.78 -5.74
C VAL A 466 -3.11 -24.88 -5.52
N ALA A 467 -2.65 -24.76 -4.26
CA ALA A 467 -1.25 -24.90 -3.92
C ALA A 467 -0.69 -26.31 -4.21
N GLU A 468 -1.51 -27.34 -4.04
CA GLU A 468 -1.16 -28.73 -4.37
C GLU A 468 -1.09 -28.92 -5.90
N LYS A 469 -2.14 -28.54 -6.64
CA LYS A 469 -2.21 -28.72 -8.09
C LYS A 469 -1.18 -27.92 -8.89
N LEU A 470 -0.79 -26.75 -8.42
CA LEU A 470 0.25 -25.97 -9.09
C LEU A 470 1.66 -26.56 -8.89
N LYS A 471 1.85 -27.42 -7.88
CA LYS A 471 3.12 -28.10 -7.58
C LYS A 471 3.23 -29.48 -8.24
N SER A 472 2.11 -30.14 -8.53
CA SER A 472 2.05 -31.30 -9.43
C SER A 472 2.24 -30.87 -10.88
#